data_AF-A0A1F4UUW5-F1
#
_entry.id   AF-A0A1F4UUW5-F1
#
_cell.length_a   1.000
_cell.length_b   1.000
_cell.length_c   1.000
_cell.angle_alpha   90.00
_cell.angle_beta   90.00
_cell.angle_gamma   90.00
#
_symmetry.space_group_name_H-M   'P 1'
#
loop_
_entity.id
_entity.type
_entity.pdbx_description
1 polymer ?
#
loop_
_entity_poly.entity_id
_entity_poly.type
_entity_poly.pdbx_seq_one_letter_code
_entity_poly.pdbx_strand_id
1 'polypeptide(L)'
;MKYLITTCCKEKRTDKKILPAIDRYLDPRIKHVLNISKVSNSGFVILSGKYGILEPEEQIPYYDKILTEEEVDEMVKKVTIQLKKLDISELIVYGLDKNTFHSWRPYYSVLEKACALLNIPYSEKIIVTPKIFALVGDFGSGKTSLRREFSKYDKYFIGNDLFGYLHTEDFERFDLEQDKPKAYRLNYYRDLLLESSEKELAINDEDILELLAYEFSYFVNGEKDVYASLKDILKLYRNERPCLFPIGYIDLKCQLDISDDRIYKRDISERITPEYFKSVLTNLSYRKFYNEIFKFIPYNRLLKIDTSHLSLKEVYDKTEPFVNKVLLEDYVLIDIFEYIEKLNIEMMKKEVLRTYGNSR
;
A
#
# COMPACT_ATOMS: atom_id res chain seq x y z
N MET A 1 19.23 -25.09 -6.44
CA MET A 1 17.96 -24.52 -5.92
C MET A 1 17.53 -23.33 -6.79
N LYS A 2 16.23 -23.08 -6.96
CA LYS A 2 15.73 -21.91 -7.69
C LYS A 2 15.88 -20.64 -6.83
N TYR A 3 16.35 -19.56 -7.43
CA TYR A 3 16.47 -18.26 -6.77
C TYR A 3 15.69 -17.17 -7.50
N LEU A 4 15.02 -16.33 -6.73
CA LEU A 4 14.43 -15.08 -7.19
C LEU A 4 15.39 -13.94 -6.85
N ILE A 5 15.52 -12.97 -7.74
CA ILE A 5 16.38 -11.81 -7.51
C ILE A 5 15.70 -10.53 -7.98
N THR A 6 15.93 -9.44 -7.25
CA THR A 6 15.65 -8.09 -7.72
C THR A 6 16.82 -7.17 -7.42
N THR A 7 16.81 -5.95 -7.94
CA THR A 7 17.88 -4.98 -7.75
C THR A 7 17.68 -4.17 -6.46
N CYS A 8 18.75 -3.58 -5.93
CA CYS A 8 18.63 -2.55 -4.90
C CYS A 8 17.84 -1.32 -5.42
N CYS A 9 17.42 -0.44 -4.52
CA CYS A 9 16.71 0.80 -4.86
C CYS A 9 17.51 2.05 -4.48
N LYS A 10 17.07 3.21 -4.99
CA LYS A 10 17.66 4.50 -4.65
C LYS A 10 17.31 4.88 -3.21
N GLU A 11 16.03 4.76 -2.85
CA GLU A 11 15.45 5.10 -1.56
C GLU A 11 15.94 4.12 -0.49
N LYS A 12 16.71 4.62 0.47
CA LYS A 12 17.29 3.82 1.55
C LYS A 12 17.11 4.53 2.86
N ARG A 13 17.05 3.77 3.96
CA ARG A 13 17.21 4.34 5.30
C ARG A 13 18.58 5.00 5.40
N THR A 14 18.60 6.28 5.74
CA THR A 14 19.81 7.12 5.81
C THR A 14 20.50 7.08 7.18
N ASP A 15 19.92 6.40 8.16
CA ASP A 15 20.55 6.23 9.45
C ASP A 15 21.87 5.44 9.34
N LYS A 16 22.85 5.85 10.15
CA LYS A 16 24.22 5.32 10.12
C LYS A 16 24.36 3.90 10.70
N LYS A 17 23.29 3.33 11.25
CA LYS A 17 23.33 1.97 11.82
C LYS A 17 23.63 0.98 10.71
N ILE A 18 24.22 -0.15 11.04
CA ILE A 18 24.27 -1.29 10.13
C ILE A 18 22.89 -1.97 10.22
N LEU A 19 22.30 -2.31 9.07
CA LEU A 19 20.95 -2.88 8.99
C LEU A 19 20.94 -4.08 8.04
N PRO A 20 20.05 -5.06 8.23
CA PRO A 20 19.73 -6.04 7.19
C PRO A 20 19.47 -5.36 5.85
N ALA A 21 19.90 -5.98 4.75
CA ALA A 21 19.68 -5.46 3.40
C ALA A 21 18.19 -5.20 3.13
N ILE A 22 17.31 -6.11 3.58
CA ILE A 22 15.85 -5.99 3.43
C ILE A 22 15.24 -4.78 4.16
N ASP A 23 15.91 -4.30 5.21
CA ASP A 23 15.48 -3.12 5.99
C ASP A 23 16.17 -1.85 5.54
N ARG A 24 17.37 -1.96 4.94
CA ARG A 24 18.08 -0.82 4.35
C ARG A 24 17.31 -0.24 3.18
N TYR A 25 16.81 -1.10 2.30
CA TYR A 25 16.14 -0.71 1.07
C TYR A 25 14.66 -0.45 1.32
N LEU A 26 14.16 0.72 0.92
CA LEU A 26 12.79 1.16 1.22
C LEU A 26 11.78 0.84 0.11
N ASP A 27 12.23 0.39 -1.06
CA ASP A 27 11.36 0.08 -2.17
C ASP A 27 10.54 -1.19 -1.89
N PRO A 28 9.20 -1.11 -1.87
CA PRO A 28 8.34 -2.25 -1.55
C PRO A 28 8.54 -3.46 -2.46
N ARG A 29 9.02 -3.26 -3.70
CA ARG A 29 9.24 -4.35 -4.66
C ARG A 29 10.17 -5.42 -4.10
N ILE A 30 11.16 -5.04 -3.29
CA ILE A 30 12.15 -5.97 -2.73
C ILE A 30 11.48 -6.92 -1.74
N LYS A 31 10.63 -6.39 -0.86
CA LYS A 31 9.85 -7.19 0.08
C LYS A 31 8.80 -8.04 -0.63
N HIS A 32 8.21 -7.52 -1.72
CA HIS A 32 7.30 -8.27 -2.55
C HIS A 32 7.97 -9.53 -3.17
N VAL A 33 9.16 -9.39 -3.77
CA VAL A 33 9.90 -10.56 -4.32
C VAL A 33 10.32 -11.53 -3.23
N LEU A 34 10.74 -11.04 -2.05
CA LEU A 34 10.99 -11.90 -0.90
C LEU A 34 9.75 -12.73 -0.54
N ASN A 35 8.56 -12.12 -0.52
CA ASN A 35 7.33 -12.86 -0.21
C ASN A 35 6.97 -13.88 -1.30
N ILE A 36 7.12 -13.54 -2.59
CA ILE A 36 6.99 -14.52 -3.69
C ILE A 36 7.94 -15.70 -3.48
N SER A 37 9.19 -15.44 -3.07
CA SER A 37 10.17 -16.50 -2.84
C SER A 37 9.76 -17.44 -1.72
N LYS A 38 9.20 -16.92 -0.61
CA LYS A 38 8.69 -17.71 0.51
C LYS A 38 7.53 -18.60 0.08
N VAL A 39 6.55 -18.04 -0.65
CA VAL A 39 5.37 -18.77 -1.14
C VAL A 39 5.79 -19.88 -2.13
N SER A 40 6.77 -19.62 -2.97
CA SER A 40 7.26 -20.58 -3.97
C SER A 40 8.40 -21.48 -3.47
N ASN A 41 8.72 -21.45 -2.18
CA ASN A 41 9.85 -22.16 -1.56
C ASN A 41 11.17 -22.02 -2.36
N SER A 42 11.44 -20.81 -2.83
CA SER A 42 12.63 -20.45 -3.60
C SER A 42 13.58 -19.60 -2.75
N GLY A 43 14.86 -19.58 -3.10
CA GLY A 43 15.82 -18.66 -2.49
C GLY A 43 15.56 -17.22 -2.94
N PHE A 44 16.00 -16.24 -2.16
CA PHE A 44 15.89 -14.84 -2.54
C PHE A 44 17.16 -14.07 -2.21
N VAL A 45 17.58 -13.24 -3.16
CA VAL A 45 18.75 -12.38 -3.04
C VAL A 45 18.49 -11.02 -3.68
N ILE A 46 19.32 -10.03 -3.34
CA ILE A 46 19.22 -8.67 -3.85
C ILE A 46 20.52 -8.33 -4.59
N LEU A 47 20.42 -7.86 -5.84
CA LEU A 47 21.57 -7.33 -6.57
C LEU A 47 21.82 -5.86 -6.17
N SER A 48 22.82 -5.64 -5.34
CA SER A 48 23.34 -4.32 -4.98
C SER A 48 24.34 -3.82 -6.01
N GLY A 49 24.15 -2.58 -6.47
CA GLY A 49 25.14 -1.88 -7.31
C GLY A 49 26.50 -1.62 -6.64
N LYS A 50 26.63 -1.90 -5.33
CA LYS A 50 27.91 -1.79 -4.59
C LYS A 50 28.43 -3.15 -4.14
N TYR A 51 27.55 -3.98 -3.57
CA TYR A 51 27.95 -5.22 -2.90
C TYR A 51 27.79 -6.47 -3.76
N GLY A 52 27.19 -6.38 -4.95
CA GLY A 52 26.84 -7.56 -5.75
C GLY A 52 25.63 -8.27 -5.15
N ILE A 53 25.67 -9.59 -5.10
CA ILE A 53 24.60 -10.41 -4.51
C ILE A 53 24.62 -10.28 -2.99
N LEU A 54 23.47 -9.91 -2.41
CA LEU A 54 23.22 -9.83 -0.97
C LEU A 54 22.10 -10.78 -0.57
N GLU A 55 22.26 -11.44 0.57
CA GLU A 55 21.14 -12.10 1.25
C GLU A 55 20.26 -11.05 1.97
N PRO A 56 18.95 -11.32 2.21
CA PRO A 56 18.04 -10.35 2.82
C PRO A 56 18.49 -9.88 4.21
N GLU A 57 19.04 -10.80 4.99
CA GLU A 57 19.50 -10.56 6.37
C GLU A 57 20.94 -10.04 6.44
N GLU A 58 21.62 -9.92 5.30
CA GLU A 58 23.01 -9.46 5.25
C GLU A 58 23.11 -8.02 5.75
N GLN A 59 24.00 -7.82 6.71
CA GLN A 59 24.16 -6.57 7.43
C GLN A 59 24.97 -5.55 6.61
N ILE A 60 24.33 -4.48 6.14
CA ILE A 60 24.94 -3.45 5.29
C ILE A 60 24.85 -2.03 5.88
N PRO A 61 25.93 -1.22 5.78
CA PRO A 61 25.87 0.18 6.11
C PRO A 61 25.13 0.99 5.03
N TYR A 62 24.73 2.22 5.36
CA TYR A 62 24.22 3.16 4.36
C TYR A 62 25.26 3.42 3.25
N TYR A 63 24.78 3.53 2.03
CA TYR A 63 25.57 3.92 0.87
C TYR A 63 24.67 4.55 -0.20
N ASP A 64 25.23 5.46 -0.99
CA ASP A 64 24.56 6.05 -2.14
C ASP A 64 25.31 5.69 -3.42
N LYS A 65 24.92 4.57 -4.03
CA LYS A 65 25.55 4.04 -5.24
C LYS A 65 24.49 3.44 -6.15
N ILE A 66 24.54 3.84 -7.42
CA ILE A 66 23.83 3.25 -8.53
C ILE A 66 24.89 2.55 -9.40
N LEU A 67 24.57 1.35 -9.90
CA LEU A 67 25.42 0.65 -10.86
C LEU A 67 25.35 1.34 -12.23
N THR A 68 26.51 1.68 -12.79
CA THR A 68 26.59 2.25 -14.15
C THR A 68 27.09 1.21 -15.17
N GLU A 69 26.97 1.52 -16.46
CA GLU A 69 27.41 0.62 -17.54
C GLU A 69 28.91 0.33 -17.50
N GLU A 70 29.73 1.31 -17.09
CA GLU A 70 31.18 1.17 -16.99
C GLU A 70 31.60 0.18 -15.89
N GLU A 71 30.73 -0.06 -14.92
CA GLU A 71 30.98 -0.93 -13.77
C GLU A 71 30.53 -2.38 -14.00
N VAL A 72 29.84 -2.64 -15.10
CA VAL A 72 29.23 -3.95 -15.39
C VAL A 72 30.28 -5.05 -15.37
N ASP A 73 31.41 -4.90 -16.06
CA ASP A 73 32.38 -5.98 -16.19
C ASP A 73 33.10 -6.31 -14.87
N GLU A 74 33.32 -5.31 -14.00
CA GLU A 74 33.82 -5.57 -12.65
C GLU A 74 32.76 -6.27 -11.80
N MET A 75 31.52 -5.80 -11.87
CA MET A 75 30.41 -6.37 -11.12
C MET A 75 30.11 -7.82 -11.55
N VAL A 76 30.21 -8.13 -12.85
CA VAL A 76 30.06 -9.50 -13.38
C VAL A 76 31.05 -10.46 -12.71
N LYS A 77 32.33 -10.07 -12.58
CA LYS A 77 33.34 -10.92 -11.93
C LYS A 77 32.94 -11.22 -10.48
N LYS A 78 32.53 -10.18 -9.75
CA LYS A 78 32.10 -10.28 -8.35
C LYS A 78 30.85 -11.16 -8.19
N VAL A 79 29.81 -10.87 -8.96
CA VAL A 79 28.53 -11.59 -8.93
C VAL A 79 28.71 -13.05 -9.36
N THR A 80 29.53 -13.34 -10.37
CA THR A 80 29.84 -14.72 -10.78
C THR A 80 30.43 -15.53 -9.63
N ILE A 81 31.36 -14.96 -8.87
CA ILE A 81 31.96 -15.63 -7.70
C ILE A 81 30.91 -15.87 -6.61
N GLN A 82 30.00 -14.91 -6.38
CA GLN A 82 28.94 -15.02 -5.37
C GLN A 82 27.89 -16.06 -5.76
N LEU A 83 27.37 -16.01 -7.00
CA LEU A 83 26.37 -16.97 -7.50
C LEU A 83 26.88 -18.40 -7.47
N LYS A 84 28.17 -18.62 -7.78
CA LYS A 84 28.80 -19.94 -7.72
C LYS A 84 28.74 -20.56 -6.31
N LYS A 85 28.66 -19.76 -5.25
CA LYS A 85 28.56 -20.24 -3.85
C LYS A 85 27.14 -20.64 -3.46
N LEU A 86 26.12 -20.18 -4.18
CA LEU A 86 24.71 -20.33 -3.82
C LEU A 86 24.04 -21.59 -4.40
N ASP A 87 24.79 -22.42 -5.15
CA ASP A 87 24.32 -23.65 -5.81
C ASP A 87 22.98 -23.47 -6.55
N ILE A 88 22.94 -22.44 -7.40
CA ILE A 88 21.74 -21.98 -8.09
C ILE A 88 21.49 -22.88 -9.30
N SER A 89 20.29 -23.44 -9.39
CA SER A 89 19.85 -24.24 -10.53
C SER A 89 19.06 -23.44 -11.56
N GLU A 90 18.50 -22.29 -11.16
CA GLU A 90 17.76 -21.36 -12.03
C GLU A 90 17.70 -19.99 -11.33
N LEU A 91 17.88 -18.91 -12.08
CA LEU A 91 17.74 -17.54 -11.59
C LEU A 91 16.58 -16.83 -12.32
N ILE A 92 15.61 -16.33 -11.55
CA ILE A 92 14.52 -15.49 -12.07
C ILE A 92 14.69 -14.06 -11.59
N VAL A 93 14.85 -13.14 -12.53
CA VAL A 93 14.97 -11.70 -12.24
C VAL A 93 13.59 -11.06 -12.24
N TYR A 94 13.22 -10.46 -11.12
CA TYR A 94 12.07 -9.59 -10.98
C TYR A 94 12.53 -8.14 -11.07
N GLY A 95 12.13 -7.42 -12.12
CA GLY A 95 12.54 -6.04 -12.33
C GLY A 95 11.64 -5.26 -13.27
N LEU A 96 11.93 -3.97 -13.45
CA LEU A 96 11.19 -3.14 -14.40
C LEU A 96 11.62 -3.45 -15.83
N ASP A 97 10.76 -3.16 -16.82
CA ASP A 97 11.12 -3.30 -18.23
C ASP A 97 12.34 -2.43 -18.56
N LYS A 98 13.47 -3.07 -18.89
CA LYS A 98 14.74 -2.42 -19.23
C LYS A 98 14.70 -1.61 -20.53
N ASN A 99 13.66 -1.79 -21.34
CA ASN A 99 13.42 -0.96 -22.53
C ASN A 99 12.77 0.38 -22.16
N THR A 100 11.92 0.39 -21.14
CA THR A 100 11.31 1.63 -20.61
C THR A 100 12.21 2.31 -19.58
N PHE A 101 12.85 1.53 -18.70
CA PHE A 101 13.65 2.02 -17.59
C PHE A 101 15.14 1.73 -17.83
N HIS A 102 15.80 2.58 -18.62
CA HIS A 102 17.19 2.37 -19.02
C HIS A 102 18.17 2.25 -17.85
N SER A 103 17.88 2.86 -16.70
CA SER A 103 18.69 2.76 -15.47
C SER A 103 18.82 1.34 -14.92
N TRP A 104 17.96 0.42 -15.36
CA TRP A 104 18.02 -0.99 -14.98
C TRP A 104 18.94 -1.84 -15.86
N ARG A 105 19.28 -1.37 -17.08
CA ARG A 105 20.08 -2.14 -18.04
C ARG A 105 21.39 -2.67 -17.47
N PRO A 106 22.20 -1.89 -16.70
CA PRO A 106 23.43 -2.41 -16.12
C PRO A 106 23.21 -3.64 -15.23
N TYR A 107 22.11 -3.65 -14.46
CA TYR A 107 21.79 -4.76 -13.56
C TYR A 107 21.41 -6.02 -14.34
N TYR A 108 20.58 -5.88 -15.37
CA TYR A 108 20.23 -6.98 -16.27
C TYR A 108 21.48 -7.55 -16.95
N SER A 109 22.35 -6.69 -17.48
CA SER A 109 23.59 -7.10 -18.13
C SER A 109 24.54 -7.84 -17.19
N VAL A 110 24.63 -7.43 -15.91
CA VAL A 110 25.42 -8.16 -14.91
C VAL A 110 24.90 -9.57 -14.71
N LEU A 111 23.58 -9.74 -14.52
CA LEU A 111 22.99 -11.05 -14.24
C LEU A 111 23.04 -11.98 -15.45
N GLU A 112 22.71 -11.45 -16.63
CA GLU A 112 22.77 -12.20 -17.88
C GLU A 112 24.19 -12.73 -18.16
N LYS A 113 25.20 -11.85 -18.10
CA LYS A 113 26.60 -12.24 -18.30
C LYS A 113 27.08 -13.24 -17.24
N ALA A 114 26.77 -13.00 -15.96
CA ALA A 114 27.21 -13.88 -14.88
C ALA A 114 26.55 -15.28 -14.96
N CYS A 115 25.25 -15.35 -15.27
CA CYS A 115 24.55 -16.60 -15.47
C CYS A 115 25.08 -17.37 -16.69
N ALA A 116 25.35 -16.68 -17.80
CA ALA A 116 25.94 -17.29 -18.99
C ALA A 116 27.30 -17.95 -18.70
N LEU A 117 28.18 -17.27 -17.94
CA LEU A 117 29.49 -17.83 -17.54
C LEU A 117 29.38 -19.09 -16.65
N LEU A 118 28.29 -19.22 -15.91
CA LEU A 118 28.04 -20.36 -15.01
C LEU A 118 27.09 -21.41 -15.60
N ASN A 119 26.59 -21.20 -16.82
CA ASN A 119 25.53 -22.01 -17.43
C ASN A 119 24.27 -22.13 -16.55
N ILE A 120 23.91 -21.05 -15.84
CA ILE A 120 22.69 -20.99 -15.03
C ILE A 120 21.52 -20.55 -15.92
N PRO A 121 20.41 -21.32 -15.99
CA PRO A 121 19.19 -20.87 -16.65
C PRO A 121 18.70 -19.54 -16.08
N TYR A 122 18.38 -18.61 -16.99
CA TYR A 122 18.06 -17.23 -16.67
C TYR A 122 16.71 -16.86 -17.31
N SER A 123 15.83 -16.23 -16.53
CA SER A 123 14.59 -15.64 -17.06
C SER A 123 14.27 -14.31 -16.39
N GLU A 124 13.54 -13.47 -17.11
CA GLU A 124 13.11 -12.15 -16.66
C GLU A 124 11.60 -12.15 -16.45
N LYS A 125 11.16 -11.54 -15.35
CA LYS A 125 9.76 -11.23 -15.07
C LYS A 125 9.65 -9.75 -14.75
N ILE A 126 8.69 -9.09 -15.39
CA ILE A 126 8.35 -7.71 -15.03
C ILE A 126 7.75 -7.75 -13.63
N ILE A 127 8.36 -7.02 -12.69
CA ILE A 127 7.79 -6.88 -11.36
C ILE A 127 6.61 -5.94 -11.40
N VAL A 128 5.47 -6.51 -11.07
CA VAL A 128 4.26 -5.77 -10.82
C VAL A 128 4.16 -5.61 -9.31
N THR A 129 4.60 -4.48 -8.78
CA THR A 129 4.30 -4.15 -7.37
C THR A 129 2.91 -3.50 -7.35
N PRO A 130 1.89 -4.12 -6.74
CA PRO A 130 0.55 -3.56 -6.73
C PRO A 130 0.58 -2.15 -6.15
N LYS A 131 0.26 -1.17 -6.98
CA LYS A 131 0.09 0.22 -6.57
C LYS A 131 -1.31 0.36 -5.98
N ILE A 132 -1.43 0.90 -4.77
CA ILE A 132 -2.72 0.98 -4.09
C ILE A 132 -3.26 2.40 -4.15
N PHE A 133 -4.55 2.55 -4.42
CA PHE A 133 -5.28 3.78 -4.15
C PHE A 133 -6.35 3.50 -3.12
N ALA A 134 -6.43 4.39 -2.13
CA ALA A 134 -7.50 4.35 -1.14
C ALA A 134 -8.63 5.29 -1.57
N LEU A 135 -9.83 4.74 -1.69
CA LEU A 135 -11.06 5.51 -1.72
C LEU A 135 -11.47 5.77 -0.27
N VAL A 136 -11.55 7.03 0.09
CA VAL A 136 -11.95 7.50 1.41
C VAL A 136 -12.98 8.59 1.23
N GLY A 137 -13.79 8.84 2.24
CA GLY A 137 -14.81 9.88 2.12
C GLY A 137 -16.03 9.65 2.98
N ASP A 138 -17.07 10.40 2.64
CA ASP A 138 -18.28 10.46 3.46
C ASP A 138 -19.12 9.21 3.25
N PHE A 139 -20.00 8.90 4.21
CA PHE A 139 -21.06 7.93 3.97
C PHE A 139 -21.89 8.39 2.77
N GLY A 140 -22.39 7.47 1.94
CA GLY A 140 -23.17 7.83 0.75
C GLY A 140 -22.41 8.55 -0.38
N SER A 141 -21.11 8.80 -0.25
CA SER A 141 -20.31 9.51 -1.27
C SER A 141 -20.07 8.71 -2.56
N GLY A 142 -20.37 7.41 -2.55
CA GLY A 142 -20.27 6.55 -3.73
C GLY A 142 -18.94 5.83 -3.88
N LYS A 143 -18.13 5.70 -2.81
CA LYS A 143 -16.86 4.95 -2.82
C LYS A 143 -17.00 3.55 -3.40
N THR A 144 -17.93 2.75 -2.86
CA THR A 144 -18.20 1.38 -3.32
C THR A 144 -18.65 1.33 -4.78
N SER A 145 -19.48 2.29 -5.22
CA SER A 145 -19.92 2.39 -6.61
C SER A 145 -18.75 2.74 -7.54
N LEU A 146 -17.88 3.67 -7.15
CA LEU A 146 -16.68 4.03 -7.91
C LEU A 146 -15.70 2.86 -7.99
N ARG A 147 -15.48 2.14 -6.89
CA ARG A 147 -14.69 0.89 -6.89
C ARG A 147 -15.25 -0.12 -7.89
N ARG A 148 -16.57 -0.37 -7.87
CA ARG A 148 -17.24 -1.26 -8.82
C ARG A 148 -17.14 -0.76 -10.27
N GLU A 149 -17.05 0.55 -10.49
CA GLU A 149 -16.80 1.09 -11.84
C GLU A 149 -15.39 0.75 -12.32
N PHE A 150 -14.37 0.95 -11.47
CA PHE A 150 -13.00 0.52 -11.76
C PHE A 150 -12.92 -1.00 -12.01
N SER A 151 -13.70 -1.82 -11.31
CA SER A 151 -13.69 -3.28 -11.47
C SER A 151 -14.08 -3.77 -12.86
N LYS A 152 -14.70 -2.93 -13.69
CA LYS A 152 -15.13 -3.29 -15.05
C LYS A 152 -13.97 -3.35 -16.04
N TYR A 153 -12.78 -2.85 -15.68
CA TYR A 153 -11.63 -2.80 -16.57
C TYR A 153 -10.51 -3.72 -16.07
N ASP A 154 -9.98 -4.56 -16.96
CA ASP A 154 -9.02 -5.62 -16.63
C ASP A 154 -7.69 -5.13 -16.04
N LYS A 155 -7.36 -3.85 -16.22
CA LYS A 155 -6.13 -3.23 -15.67
C LYS A 155 -6.21 -2.98 -14.16
N TYR A 156 -7.40 -3.01 -13.56
CA TYR A 156 -7.59 -2.75 -12.14
C TYR A 156 -7.84 -4.06 -11.38
N PHE A 157 -6.96 -4.38 -10.43
CA PHE A 157 -7.35 -5.22 -9.31
C PHE A 157 -8.18 -4.41 -8.34
N ILE A 158 -9.16 -5.08 -7.77
CA ILE A 158 -10.04 -4.48 -6.81
C ILE A 158 -9.85 -5.28 -5.53
N GLY A 159 -9.28 -4.63 -4.52
CA GLY A 159 -9.33 -5.17 -3.18
C GLY A 159 -10.81 -5.35 -2.84
N ASN A 160 -11.20 -6.57 -2.50
CA ASN A 160 -12.51 -6.78 -1.91
C ASN A 160 -12.59 -5.98 -0.61
N ASP A 161 -13.77 -5.41 -0.37
CA ASP A 161 -14.06 -4.54 0.76
C ASP A 161 -13.59 -5.19 2.07
N LEU A 162 -12.67 -4.53 2.78
CA LEU A 162 -12.11 -5.00 4.05
C LEU A 162 -13.20 -5.17 5.12
N PHE A 163 -14.30 -4.44 5.03
CA PHE A 163 -15.42 -4.48 5.96
C PHE A 163 -16.65 -5.22 5.41
N GLY A 164 -16.75 -5.36 4.08
CA GLY A 164 -17.79 -6.15 3.40
C GLY A 164 -17.73 -7.65 3.70
N TYR A 165 -16.60 -8.16 4.20
CA TYR A 165 -16.44 -9.54 4.70
C TYR A 165 -17.04 -9.78 6.11
N LEU A 166 -18.12 -9.08 6.45
CA LEU A 166 -18.98 -9.43 7.58
C LEU A 166 -19.95 -10.59 7.26
N HIS A 167 -19.92 -11.16 6.05
CA HIS A 167 -20.54 -12.46 5.83
C HIS A 167 -19.66 -13.57 6.42
N THR A 168 -20.20 -14.20 7.47
CA THR A 168 -19.59 -15.22 8.33
C THR A 168 -18.93 -16.39 7.61
N GLU A 169 -19.37 -16.74 6.40
CA GLU A 169 -18.89 -17.92 5.68
C GLU A 169 -17.45 -17.77 5.14
N ASP A 170 -17.02 -16.56 4.78
CA ASP A 170 -15.60 -16.29 4.43
C ASP A 170 -14.73 -16.08 5.68
N PHE A 171 -15.36 -15.82 6.84
CA PHE A 171 -14.70 -15.63 8.13
C PHE A 171 -14.26 -16.96 8.76
N GLU A 172 -14.92 -18.08 8.43
CA GLU A 172 -14.50 -19.42 8.86
C GLU A 172 -13.17 -19.85 8.22
N ARG A 173 -12.77 -19.23 7.10
CA ARG A 173 -11.43 -19.40 6.50
C ARG A 173 -10.37 -18.52 7.15
N PHE A 174 -10.77 -17.63 8.07
CA PHE A 174 -9.93 -16.64 8.74
C PHE A 174 -9.28 -17.20 10.02
N ASP A 175 -8.76 -18.43 9.94
CA ASP A 175 -8.11 -19.16 11.03
C ASP A 175 -6.63 -18.77 11.26
N LEU A 176 -6.10 -17.85 10.46
CA LEU A 176 -4.74 -17.34 10.63
C LEU A 176 -4.71 -16.20 11.66
N GLU A 177 -3.77 -16.27 12.59
CA GLU A 177 -3.47 -15.19 13.56
C GLU A 177 -4.67 -14.81 14.46
N GLN A 178 -5.46 -15.79 14.94
CA GLN A 178 -6.63 -15.53 15.81
C GLN A 178 -6.29 -14.78 17.11
N ASP A 179 -5.05 -14.87 17.56
CA ASP A 179 -4.51 -14.12 18.71
C ASP A 179 -4.32 -12.62 18.41
N LYS A 180 -4.39 -12.23 17.13
CA LYS A 180 -4.22 -10.83 16.69
C LYS A 180 -5.56 -10.08 16.60
N PRO A 181 -5.56 -8.77 16.89
CA PRO A 181 -6.75 -7.92 16.76
C PRO A 181 -7.35 -7.94 15.34
N LYS A 182 -8.67 -7.79 15.24
CA LYS A 182 -9.41 -7.80 13.95
C LYS A 182 -8.77 -6.91 12.89
N ALA A 183 -8.35 -5.71 13.25
CA ALA A 183 -7.74 -4.77 12.33
C ALA A 183 -6.40 -5.25 11.73
N TYR A 184 -5.58 -5.96 12.53
CA TYR A 184 -4.36 -6.61 12.06
C TYR A 184 -4.70 -7.66 11.01
N ARG A 185 -5.64 -8.55 11.36
CA ARG A 185 -6.11 -9.65 10.51
C ARG A 185 -6.66 -9.18 9.16
N LEU A 186 -7.46 -8.12 9.16
CA LEU A 186 -8.01 -7.53 7.94
C LEU A 186 -6.91 -6.98 7.02
N ASN A 187 -5.97 -6.21 7.56
CA ASN A 187 -4.86 -5.69 6.77
C ASN A 187 -3.96 -6.80 6.21
N TYR A 188 -3.71 -7.84 7.01
CA TYR A 188 -2.95 -9.01 6.60
C TYR A 188 -3.60 -9.69 5.40
N TYR A 189 -4.91 -9.90 5.45
CA TYR A 189 -5.65 -10.52 4.34
C TYR A 189 -5.63 -9.66 3.07
N ARG A 190 -5.80 -8.34 3.19
CA ARG A 190 -5.61 -7.44 2.04
C ARG A 190 -4.23 -7.61 1.42
N ASP A 191 -3.19 -7.65 2.25
CA ASP A 191 -1.82 -7.74 1.76
C ASP A 191 -1.54 -9.09 1.09
N LEU A 192 -2.11 -10.19 1.59
CA LEU A 192 -2.09 -11.49 0.91
C LEU A 192 -2.78 -11.45 -0.47
N LEU A 193 -3.97 -10.85 -0.55
CA LEU A 193 -4.70 -10.71 -1.81
C LEU A 193 -3.87 -9.93 -2.84
N LEU A 194 -3.23 -8.84 -2.41
CA LEU A 194 -2.36 -8.02 -3.25
C LEU A 194 -1.10 -8.78 -3.67
N GLU A 195 -0.47 -9.52 -2.76
CA GLU A 195 0.70 -10.33 -3.07
C GLU A 195 0.39 -11.45 -4.07
N SER A 196 -0.84 -11.97 -4.07
CA SER A 196 -1.30 -12.99 -5.03
C SER A 196 -1.80 -12.43 -6.37
N SER A 197 -1.97 -11.12 -6.47
CA SER A 197 -2.52 -10.48 -7.67
C SER A 197 -1.47 -10.28 -8.75
N GLU A 198 -1.77 -10.70 -9.98
CA GLU A 198 -0.96 -10.39 -11.17
C GLU A 198 -1.18 -8.96 -11.70
N LYS A 199 -2.13 -8.21 -11.13
CA LYS A 199 -2.50 -6.88 -11.58
C LYS A 199 -1.66 -5.78 -10.92
N GLU A 200 -1.44 -4.70 -11.67
CA GLU A 200 -0.55 -3.60 -11.27
C GLU A 200 -1.14 -2.59 -10.31
N LEU A 201 -2.46 -2.56 -10.18
CA LEU A 201 -3.15 -1.51 -9.44
C LEU A 201 -4.31 -2.09 -8.63
N ALA A 202 -4.35 -1.77 -7.35
CA ALA A 202 -5.45 -2.06 -6.46
C ALA A 202 -6.23 -0.79 -6.07
N ILE A 203 -7.53 -0.79 -6.28
CA ILE A 203 -8.43 0.23 -5.71
C ILE A 203 -9.08 -0.36 -4.46
N ASN A 204 -8.77 0.21 -3.30
CA ASN A 204 -9.34 -0.20 -2.01
C ASN A 204 -10.45 0.76 -1.61
N ASP A 205 -11.62 0.20 -1.36
CA ASP A 205 -12.68 0.88 -0.60
C ASP A 205 -12.36 0.62 0.87
N GLU A 206 -12.15 1.71 1.63
CA GLU A 206 -11.83 1.70 3.06
C GLU A 206 -10.43 1.14 3.37
N ASP A 207 -9.51 2.02 3.79
CA ASP A 207 -8.15 1.65 4.18
C ASP A 207 -7.90 1.86 5.68
N ILE A 208 -6.62 1.81 6.10
CA ILE A 208 -6.22 2.09 7.48
C ILE A 208 -6.66 3.49 7.94
N LEU A 209 -6.66 4.47 7.05
CA LEU A 209 -7.04 5.83 7.39
C LEU A 209 -8.53 5.91 7.75
N GLU A 210 -9.38 5.20 7.01
CA GLU A 210 -10.82 5.13 7.28
C GLU A 210 -11.11 4.43 8.62
N LEU A 211 -10.41 3.35 8.92
CA LEU A 211 -10.52 2.67 10.21
C LEU A 211 -10.10 3.56 11.39
N LEU A 212 -9.04 4.36 11.22
CA LEU A 212 -8.61 5.30 12.26
C LEU A 212 -9.56 6.50 12.40
N ALA A 213 -10.15 6.96 11.29
CA ALA A 213 -11.20 7.98 11.32
C ALA A 213 -12.44 7.48 12.08
N TYR A 214 -12.77 6.21 11.92
CA TYR A 214 -13.84 5.54 12.66
C TYR A 214 -13.56 5.54 14.17
N GLU A 215 -12.41 5.04 14.61
CA GLU A 215 -12.07 5.04 16.04
C GLU A 215 -11.96 6.45 16.63
N PHE A 216 -11.46 7.41 15.86
CA PHE A 216 -11.46 8.80 16.27
C PHE A 216 -12.88 9.32 16.52
N SER A 217 -13.84 8.94 15.68
CA SER A 217 -15.24 9.33 15.89
C SER A 217 -15.79 8.77 17.21
N TYR A 218 -15.45 7.53 17.58
CA TYR A 218 -15.88 6.95 18.86
C TYR A 218 -15.29 7.68 20.05
N PHE A 219 -14.00 8.02 19.94
CA PHE A 219 -13.33 8.83 20.93
C PHE A 219 -14.00 10.21 21.09
N VAL A 220 -14.44 10.85 20.01
CA VAL A 220 -15.20 12.12 20.07
C VAL A 220 -16.53 11.93 20.80
N ASN A 221 -17.23 10.81 20.56
CA ASN A 221 -18.50 10.46 21.19
C ASN A 221 -18.38 10.08 22.67
N GLY A 222 -17.16 10.06 23.24
CA GLY A 222 -16.93 9.78 24.65
C GLY A 222 -16.87 8.28 24.97
N GLU A 223 -16.80 7.44 23.95
CA GLU A 223 -16.48 6.02 24.15
C GLU A 223 -15.01 5.85 24.57
N LYS A 224 -14.68 4.65 25.08
CA LYS A 224 -13.32 4.33 25.53
C LYS A 224 -12.33 4.62 24.39
N ASP A 225 -11.20 5.25 24.73
CA ASP A 225 -10.14 5.52 23.75
C ASP A 225 -9.49 4.19 23.29
N VAL A 226 -10.07 3.62 22.24
CA VAL A 226 -9.52 2.49 21.50
C VAL A 226 -8.58 2.99 20.39
N TYR A 227 -8.69 4.26 20.00
CA TYR A 227 -7.88 4.89 18.95
C TYR A 227 -6.38 4.74 19.23
N ALA A 228 -5.92 5.07 20.44
CA ALA A 228 -4.50 4.93 20.79
C ALA A 228 -4.01 3.49 20.66
N SER A 229 -4.79 2.53 21.19
CA SER A 229 -4.44 1.10 21.11
C SER A 229 -4.43 0.58 19.67
N LEU A 230 -5.40 0.99 18.85
CA LEU A 230 -5.49 0.56 17.46
C LEU A 230 -4.36 1.15 16.62
N LYS A 231 -4.04 2.43 16.84
CA LYS A 231 -2.90 3.09 16.18
C LYS A 231 -1.62 2.30 16.40
N ASP A 232 -1.35 1.90 17.63
CA ASP A 232 -0.12 1.16 17.98
C ASP A 232 -0.11 -0.26 17.37
N ILE A 233 -1.25 -0.95 17.37
CA ILE A 233 -1.41 -2.26 16.72
C ILE A 233 -1.15 -2.15 15.21
N LEU A 234 -1.76 -1.16 14.54
CA LEU A 234 -1.60 -0.99 13.10
C LEU A 234 -0.20 -0.51 12.73
N LYS A 235 0.47 0.24 13.60
CA LYS A 235 1.87 0.62 13.44
C LYS A 235 2.80 -0.60 13.55
N LEU A 236 2.56 -1.47 14.53
CA LEU A 236 3.29 -2.74 14.65
C LEU A 236 3.09 -3.61 13.40
N TYR A 237 1.83 -3.78 12.97
CA TYR A 237 1.49 -4.48 11.74
C TYR A 237 2.29 -3.93 10.54
N ARG A 238 2.37 -2.61 10.39
CA ARG A 238 3.14 -2.00 9.30
C ARG A 238 4.64 -2.20 9.39
N ASN A 239 5.20 -2.28 10.59
CA ASN A 239 6.61 -2.62 10.74
C ASN A 239 6.89 -4.05 10.26
N GLU A 240 5.97 -4.99 10.53
CA GLU A 240 6.06 -6.39 10.10
C GLU A 240 5.73 -6.58 8.61
N ARG A 241 4.81 -5.77 8.06
CA ARG A 241 4.36 -5.77 6.66
C ARG A 241 4.41 -4.35 6.06
N PRO A 242 5.61 -3.82 5.76
CA PRO A 242 5.76 -2.45 5.28
C PRO A 242 5.50 -2.28 3.78
N CYS A 243 5.19 -3.37 3.08
CA CYS A 243 4.75 -3.33 1.70
C CYS A 243 3.25 -3.02 1.70
N LEU A 244 2.78 -2.17 0.79
CA LEU A 244 1.36 -1.87 0.52
C LEU A 244 0.77 -0.67 1.29
N PHE A 245 1.42 0.48 1.16
CA PHE A 245 0.81 1.79 1.41
C PHE A 245 0.06 2.28 0.17
N PRO A 246 -1.08 2.99 0.34
CA PRO A 246 -1.66 3.75 -0.75
C PRO A 246 -0.62 4.71 -1.33
N ILE A 247 -0.46 4.68 -2.65
CA ILE A 247 0.35 5.63 -3.39
C ILE A 247 -0.44 6.89 -3.76
N GLY A 248 -1.75 6.90 -3.48
CA GLY A 248 -2.65 8.02 -3.68
C GLY A 248 -3.96 7.81 -2.95
N TYR A 249 -4.63 8.91 -2.62
CA TYR A 249 -5.93 8.94 -1.96
C TYR A 249 -6.94 9.68 -2.84
N ILE A 250 -8.16 9.15 -2.89
CA ILE A 250 -9.31 9.77 -3.55
C ILE A 250 -10.36 10.03 -2.47
N ASP A 251 -10.48 11.30 -2.09
CA ASP A 251 -11.41 11.81 -1.08
C ASP A 251 -12.73 12.20 -1.74
N LEU A 252 -13.76 11.38 -1.53
CA LEU A 252 -15.11 11.61 -2.01
C LEU A 252 -15.95 12.30 -0.93
N LYS A 253 -16.28 13.57 -1.18
CA LYS A 253 -17.14 14.36 -0.30
C LYS A 253 -18.59 14.29 -0.75
N CYS A 254 -19.51 14.33 0.19
CA CYS A 254 -20.94 14.39 -0.10
C CYS A 254 -21.63 15.28 0.95
N GLN A 255 -22.51 16.17 0.48
CA GLN A 255 -23.38 16.92 1.39
C GLN A 255 -24.29 15.95 2.16
N LEU A 256 -24.55 16.25 3.43
CA LEU A 256 -25.21 15.33 4.35
C LEU A 256 -26.64 14.99 3.91
N ASP A 257 -27.40 15.98 3.46
CA ASP A 257 -28.77 15.81 2.94
C ASP A 257 -28.80 14.87 1.73
N ILE A 258 -27.85 15.03 0.81
CA ILE A 258 -27.72 14.17 -0.37
C ILE A 258 -27.23 12.77 0.02
N SER A 259 -26.34 12.67 1.00
CA SER A 259 -25.88 11.39 1.54
C SER A 259 -27.04 10.60 2.16
N ASP A 260 -27.84 11.25 2.99
CA ASP A 260 -29.02 10.66 3.62
C ASP A 260 -30.02 10.18 2.57
N ASP A 261 -30.30 10.99 1.54
CA ASP A 261 -31.13 10.60 0.40
C ASP A 261 -30.60 9.38 -0.34
N ARG A 262 -29.28 9.30 -0.55
CA ARG A 262 -28.63 8.15 -1.21
C ARG A 262 -28.72 6.90 -0.35
N ILE A 263 -28.46 7.01 0.95
CA ILE A 263 -28.54 5.90 1.90
C ILE A 263 -29.99 5.40 1.98
N TYR A 264 -30.96 6.30 2.03
CA TYR A 264 -32.38 5.95 2.06
C TYR A 264 -32.86 5.26 0.78
N LYS A 265 -32.20 5.46 -0.36
CA LYS A 265 -32.52 4.76 -1.61
C LYS A 265 -31.89 3.37 -1.73
N ARG A 266 -30.96 2.99 -0.85
CA ARG A 266 -30.32 1.66 -0.87
C ARG A 266 -31.31 0.55 -0.49
N ASP A 267 -30.95 -0.69 -0.78
CA ASP A 267 -31.75 -1.84 -0.34
C ASP A 267 -31.79 -1.93 1.20
N ILE A 268 -32.86 -2.48 1.78
CA ILE A 268 -33.02 -2.49 3.25
C ILE A 268 -31.86 -3.21 3.95
N SER A 269 -31.34 -4.28 3.34
CA SER A 269 -30.16 -5.00 3.82
C SER A 269 -28.89 -4.15 3.81
N GLU A 270 -28.76 -3.21 2.88
CA GLU A 270 -27.65 -2.25 2.79
C GLU A 270 -27.85 -1.00 3.68
N ARG A 271 -29.08 -0.77 4.18
CA ARG A 271 -29.41 0.31 5.13
C ARG A 271 -29.08 -0.02 6.57
N ILE A 272 -28.67 -1.26 6.87
CA ILE A 272 -28.20 -1.70 8.19
C ILE A 272 -26.79 -1.15 8.44
N THR A 273 -26.60 0.14 8.20
CA THR A 273 -25.47 0.90 8.73
C THR A 273 -25.86 1.26 10.17
N PRO A 274 -25.04 0.92 11.19
CA PRO A 274 -25.30 1.31 12.57
C PRO A 274 -25.77 2.77 12.66
N GLU A 275 -26.81 3.05 13.46
CA GLU A 275 -27.41 4.40 13.61
C GLU A 275 -26.36 5.47 13.90
N TYR A 276 -25.29 5.07 14.59
CA TYR A 276 -24.07 5.83 14.82
C TYR A 276 -23.48 6.50 13.58
N PHE A 277 -23.49 5.85 12.42
CA PHE A 277 -22.94 6.38 11.17
C PHE A 277 -23.77 7.50 10.54
N LYS A 278 -25.04 7.61 10.95
CA LYS A 278 -25.93 8.69 10.51
C LYS A 278 -25.83 9.93 11.39
N SER A 279 -25.09 9.87 12.50
CA SER A 279 -24.97 11.03 13.38
C SER A 279 -24.15 12.13 12.70
N VAL A 280 -24.64 13.38 12.77
CA VAL A 280 -23.91 14.57 12.32
C VAL A 280 -22.53 14.64 12.98
N LEU A 281 -22.45 14.26 14.26
CA LEU A 281 -21.20 14.27 15.04
C LEU A 281 -20.16 13.28 14.48
N THR A 282 -20.59 12.09 14.04
CA THR A 282 -19.72 11.09 13.39
C THR A 282 -19.19 11.64 12.06
N ASN A 283 -20.06 12.20 11.22
CA ASN A 283 -19.64 12.81 9.95
C ASN A 283 -18.65 13.97 10.14
N LEU A 284 -18.91 14.86 11.10
CA LEU A 284 -17.98 15.94 11.47
C LEU A 284 -16.63 15.39 11.96
N SER A 285 -16.64 14.29 12.73
CA SER A 285 -15.43 13.64 13.23
C SER A 285 -14.58 13.08 12.08
N TYR A 286 -15.19 12.32 11.17
CA TYR A 286 -14.54 11.78 9.97
C TYR A 286 -13.90 12.89 9.13
N ARG A 287 -14.70 13.92 8.78
CA ARG A 287 -14.18 15.02 7.97
C ARG A 287 -13.04 15.74 8.65
N LYS A 288 -13.13 15.96 9.96
CA LYS A 288 -12.04 16.61 10.71
C LYS A 288 -10.78 15.78 10.61
N PHE A 289 -10.87 14.48 10.85
CA PHE A 289 -9.75 13.56 10.77
C PHE A 289 -9.08 13.56 9.39
N TYR A 290 -9.87 13.34 8.34
CA TYR A 290 -9.39 13.39 6.96
C TYR A 290 -8.75 14.73 6.60
N ASN A 291 -9.41 15.85 6.93
CA ASN A 291 -8.89 17.17 6.61
C ASN A 291 -7.56 17.46 7.30
N GLU A 292 -7.32 16.98 8.52
CA GLU A 292 -6.04 17.16 9.21
C GLU A 292 -4.94 16.29 8.59
N ILE A 293 -5.22 15.03 8.30
CA ILE A 293 -4.25 14.12 7.65
C ILE A 293 -3.88 14.61 6.24
N PHE A 294 -4.87 15.05 5.47
CA PHE A 294 -4.68 15.51 4.10
C PHE A 294 -3.86 16.78 3.96
N LYS A 295 -3.52 17.48 5.05
CA LYS A 295 -2.53 18.57 5.04
C LYS A 295 -1.11 18.07 4.80
N PHE A 296 -0.84 16.80 5.12
CA PHE A 296 0.49 16.20 5.01
C PHE A 296 0.67 15.37 3.73
N ILE A 297 -0.43 14.96 3.08
CA ILE A 297 -0.37 14.20 1.83
C ILE A 297 0.05 15.13 0.67
N PRO A 298 1.05 14.76 -0.15
CA PRO A 298 1.44 15.54 -1.32
C PRO A 298 0.25 15.80 -2.25
N TYR A 299 0.13 17.03 -2.78
CA TYR A 299 -1.02 17.42 -3.60
C TYR A 299 -1.20 16.56 -4.85
N ASN A 300 -0.11 16.06 -5.45
CA ASN A 300 -0.15 15.17 -6.60
C ASN A 300 -0.59 13.74 -6.23
N ARG A 301 -0.76 13.45 -4.95
CA ARG A 301 -1.18 12.15 -4.40
C ARG A 301 -2.53 12.19 -3.68
N LEU A 302 -3.26 13.30 -3.77
CA LEU A 302 -4.58 13.45 -3.20
C LEU A 302 -5.54 14.10 -4.19
N LEU A 303 -6.59 13.38 -4.57
CA LEU A 303 -7.70 13.92 -5.34
C LEU A 303 -8.90 14.13 -4.43
N LYS A 304 -9.45 15.35 -4.40
CA LYS A 304 -10.69 15.67 -3.67
C LYS A 304 -11.82 15.88 -4.68
N ILE A 305 -12.92 15.16 -4.52
CA ILE A 305 -14.10 15.26 -5.39
C ILE A 305 -15.32 15.50 -4.53
N ASP A 306 -16.07 16.57 -4.82
CA ASP A 306 -17.43 16.71 -4.32
C ASP A 306 -18.37 15.91 -5.23
N THR A 307 -18.94 14.85 -4.68
CA THR A 307 -19.80 13.90 -5.41
C THR A 307 -21.26 14.29 -5.37
N SER A 308 -21.64 15.32 -4.61
CA SER A 308 -23.04 15.67 -4.29
C SER A 308 -23.95 15.72 -5.53
N HIS A 309 -23.46 16.32 -6.60
CA HIS A 309 -24.23 16.52 -7.85
C HIS A 309 -23.59 15.84 -9.06
N LEU A 310 -22.64 14.92 -8.84
CA LEU A 310 -21.99 14.19 -9.92
C LEU A 310 -22.62 12.81 -10.07
N SER A 311 -22.83 12.41 -11.32
CA SER A 311 -23.10 11.02 -11.67
C SER A 311 -21.86 10.15 -11.43
N LEU A 312 -22.05 8.83 -11.28
CA LEU A 312 -20.94 7.88 -11.14
C LEU A 312 -19.93 8.00 -12.29
N LYS A 313 -20.42 8.18 -13.52
CA LYS A 313 -19.57 8.35 -14.70
C LYS A 313 -18.70 9.60 -14.59
N GLU A 314 -19.26 10.73 -14.17
CA GLU A 314 -18.49 11.97 -14.00
C GLU A 314 -17.45 11.86 -12.88
N VAL A 315 -17.75 11.13 -11.79
CA VAL A 315 -16.77 10.84 -10.74
C VAL A 315 -15.64 9.97 -11.30
N TYR A 316 -15.96 8.94 -12.07
CA TYR A 316 -14.96 8.08 -12.73
C TYR A 316 -14.08 8.87 -13.71
N ASP A 317 -14.69 9.65 -14.61
CA ASP A 317 -13.99 10.46 -15.62
C ASP A 317 -13.02 11.48 -14.99
N LYS A 318 -13.31 11.94 -13.76
CA LYS A 318 -12.39 12.78 -12.98
C LYS A 318 -11.29 12.00 -12.26
N THR A 319 -11.59 10.77 -11.84
CA THR A 319 -10.69 9.95 -11.01
C THR A 319 -9.68 9.17 -11.83
N GLU A 320 -10.09 8.57 -12.95
CA GLU A 320 -9.22 7.74 -13.78
C GLU A 320 -7.97 8.49 -14.27
N PRO A 321 -8.05 9.73 -14.78
CA PRO A 321 -6.85 10.46 -15.22
C PRO A 321 -5.85 10.71 -14.09
N PHE A 322 -6.34 10.97 -12.87
CA PHE A 322 -5.50 11.13 -11.69
C PHE A 322 -4.80 9.82 -11.33
N VAL A 323 -5.54 8.71 -11.31
CA VAL A 323 -4.99 7.37 -11.05
C VAL A 323 -3.90 7.04 -12.06
N ASN A 324 -4.19 7.17 -13.36
CA ASN A 324 -3.24 6.88 -14.43
C ASN A 324 -1.99 7.78 -14.35
N LYS A 325 -2.15 9.07 -14.03
CA LYS A 325 -1.01 9.97 -13.84
C LYS A 325 -0.12 9.51 -12.69
N VAL A 326 -0.69 9.23 -11.53
CA VAL A 326 0.04 8.81 -10.33
C VAL A 326 0.71 7.44 -10.53
N LEU A 327 0.11 6.56 -11.34
CA LEU A 327 0.70 5.29 -11.74
C LEU A 327 1.97 5.46 -12.59
N LEU A 328 2.09 6.52 -13.38
CA LEU A 328 3.27 6.78 -14.22
C LEU A 328 4.41 7.46 -13.46
N GLU A 329 4.14 8.00 -12.28
CA GLU A 329 5.15 8.62 -11.42
C GLU A 329 5.93 7.55 -10.62
N ASP A 330 7.13 7.95 -10.16
CA ASP A 330 7.94 7.16 -9.23
C ASP A 330 7.14 6.83 -7.96
N TYR A 331 7.48 5.70 -7.34
CA TYR A 331 6.86 5.29 -6.08
C TYR A 331 7.19 6.31 -4.99
N VAL A 332 6.16 6.96 -4.43
CA VAL A 332 6.28 7.83 -3.28
C VAL A 332 5.58 7.15 -2.11
N LEU A 333 6.34 6.82 -1.09
CA LEU A 333 5.80 6.26 0.14
C LEU A 333 4.97 7.31 0.87
N ILE A 334 3.69 7.03 1.10
CA ILE A 334 2.82 7.82 1.97
C ILE A 334 2.72 7.08 3.31
N ASP A 335 3.67 7.36 4.22
CA ASP A 335 3.61 6.82 5.58
C ASP A 335 2.58 7.59 6.41
N ILE A 336 1.35 7.09 6.37
CA ILE A 336 0.23 7.71 7.08
C ILE A 336 0.47 7.79 8.59
N PHE A 337 1.25 6.86 9.16
CA PHE A 337 1.54 6.87 10.60
C PHE A 337 2.44 8.04 10.97
N GLU A 338 3.43 8.38 10.14
CA GLU A 338 4.24 9.59 10.35
C GLU A 338 3.36 10.85 10.42
N TYR A 339 2.27 10.90 9.64
CA TYR A 339 1.34 12.02 9.63
C TYR A 339 0.39 11.99 10.83
N ILE A 340 -0.08 10.80 11.22
CA ILE A 340 -0.93 10.59 12.39
C ILE A 340 -0.20 11.03 13.67
N GLU A 341 1.10 10.77 13.82
CA GLU A 341 1.86 11.19 15.01
C GLU A 341 1.97 12.73 15.14
N LYS A 342 1.70 13.47 14.07
CA LYS A 342 1.69 14.94 14.07
C LYS A 342 0.33 15.52 14.48
N LEU A 343 -0.70 14.68 14.62
CA LEU A 343 -2.05 15.13 14.96
C LEU A 343 -2.21 15.41 16.47
N ASN A 344 -2.92 16.48 16.79
CA ASN A 344 -3.39 16.75 18.14
C ASN A 344 -4.84 16.28 18.28
N ILE A 345 -5.02 15.00 18.61
CA ILE A 345 -6.32 14.33 18.68
C ILE A 345 -7.28 15.00 19.67
N GLU A 346 -6.78 15.44 20.82
CA GLU A 346 -7.58 16.16 21.84
C GLU A 346 -8.09 17.51 21.32
N MET A 347 -7.23 18.28 20.66
CA MET A 347 -7.62 19.55 20.05
C MET A 347 -8.65 19.32 18.94
N MET A 348 -8.43 18.32 18.08
CA MET A 348 -9.37 17.94 17.02
C MET A 348 -10.75 17.59 17.61
N LYS A 349 -10.81 16.80 18.69
CA LYS A 349 -12.06 16.47 19.38
C LYS A 349 -12.78 17.73 19.89
N LYS A 350 -12.08 18.63 20.56
CA LYS A 350 -12.66 19.91 21.04
C LYS A 350 -13.25 20.72 19.89
N GLU A 351 -12.57 20.78 18.75
CA GLU A 351 -13.04 21.51 17.57
C GLU A 351 -14.27 20.86 16.92
N VAL A 352 -14.33 19.53 16.88
CA VAL A 352 -15.51 18.80 16.39
C VAL A 352 -16.71 19.07 17.29
N LEU A 353 -16.56 18.93 18.61
CA LEU A 353 -17.63 19.17 19.58
C LEU A 353 -18.13 20.62 19.53
N ARG A 354 -17.23 21.60 19.36
CA ARG A 354 -17.60 23.00 19.17
C ARG A 354 -18.42 23.20 17.89
N THR A 355 -17.96 22.64 16.77
CA THR A 355 -18.67 22.73 15.48
C THR A 355 -20.04 22.08 15.59
N TYR A 356 -20.14 20.93 16.25
CA TYR A 356 -21.39 20.23 16.46
C TYR A 356 -22.37 21.04 17.33
N GLY A 357 -21.88 21.65 18.41
CA GLY A 357 -22.69 22.53 19.26
C GLY A 357 -23.25 23.75 18.53
N ASN A 358 -22.54 24.27 17.53
CA ASN A 358 -23.00 25.39 16.69
C ASN A 358 -23.98 24.96 15.57
N SER A 359 -24.07 23.66 15.27
CA SER A 359 -24.94 23.11 14.22
C SER A 359 -26.32 22.66 14.73
N ARG A 360 -26.50 22.64 16.05
CA ARG A 360 -27.77 22.42 16.74
C ARG A 360 -28.39 23.77 17.06
#